data_AF-T1GRY5-F1
#
_entry.id   AF-T1GRY5-F1
#
_cell.length_a   1.000
_cell.length_b   1.000
_cell.length_c   1.000
_cell.angle_alpha   90.00
_cell.angle_beta   90.00
_cell.angle_gamma   90.00
#
_symmetry.space_group_name_H-M   'P 1'
#
loop_
_entity.id
_entity.type
_entity.pdbx_description
1 polymer ?
#
loop_
_entity_poly.entity_id
_entity_poly.type
_entity_poly.pdbx_seq_one_letter_code
_entity_poly.pdbx_strand_id
1 'polypeptide(L)'
;MLNLCYIYFISKLTEFADTTFFVMRKKKSQITWLHVYHHSLTPIEAWILVKFLAGGNATFPNLLNNFVHICMYFYYMMSAMGPSFAKYLWWKKYMTELQITIAVR
;
A
#
# COMPACT_ATOMS: atom_id res chain seq x y z
N MET A 1 -17.77 -17.20 8.14
CA MET A 1 -17.59 -15.72 8.21
C MET A 1 -16.26 -15.37 7.58
N LEU A 2 -16.23 -14.48 6.58
CA LEU A 2 -14.98 -13.87 6.11
C LEU A 2 -14.39 -13.03 7.24
N ASN A 3 -13.22 -13.40 7.77
CA ASN A 3 -12.52 -12.59 8.76
C ASN A 3 -11.76 -11.48 8.04
N LEU A 4 -12.30 -10.26 8.07
CA LEU A 4 -11.73 -9.08 7.39
C LEU A 4 -10.25 -8.84 7.75
N CYS A 5 -9.85 -9.16 8.98
CA CYS A 5 -8.46 -9.03 9.40
C CYS A 5 -7.56 -10.03 8.65
N TYR A 6 -8.04 -11.26 8.43
CA TYR A 6 -7.30 -12.26 7.65
C TYR A 6 -7.16 -11.85 6.18
N ILE A 7 -8.21 -11.27 5.58
CA ILE A 7 -8.14 -10.72 4.22
C ILE A 7 -7.10 -9.60 4.13
N TYR A 8 -7.07 -8.71 5.13
CA TYR A 8 -6.07 -7.65 5.22
C TYR A 8 -4.65 -8.21 5.34
N PHE A 9 -4.43 -9.27 6.11
CA PHE A 9 -3.13 -9.92 6.16
C PHE A 9 -2.71 -10.49 4.81
N ILE A 10 -3.61 -11.19 4.10
CA ILE A 10 -3.34 -11.68 2.76
C ILE A 10 -3.04 -10.53 1.80
N SER A 11 -3.76 -9.40 1.87
CA SER A 11 -3.47 -8.25 1.02
C SER A 11 -2.05 -7.73 1.23
N LYS A 12 -1.55 -7.66 2.48
CA LYS A 12 -0.15 -7.26 2.74
C LYS A 12 0.89 -8.20 2.14
N LEU A 13 0.60 -9.49 2.04
CA LEU A 13 1.47 -10.42 1.32
C LEU A 13 1.46 -10.17 -0.19
N THR A 14 0.33 -9.77 -0.76
CA THR A 14 0.27 -9.44 -2.20
C THR A 14 1.06 -8.19 -2.57
N GLU A 15 1.25 -7.25 -1.65
CA GLU A 15 2.03 -6.02 -1.88
C GLU A 15 3.52 -6.28 -2.16
N PHE A 16 4.04 -7.47 -1.79
CA PHE A 16 5.40 -7.86 -2.21
C PHE A 16 5.57 -7.93 -3.73
N ALA A 17 4.47 -8.11 -4.48
CA ALA A 17 4.48 -8.06 -5.93
C ALA A 17 5.01 -6.72 -6.46
N ASP A 18 4.79 -5.60 -5.76
CA ASP A 18 5.28 -4.28 -6.17
C ASP A 18 6.82 -4.28 -6.28
N THR A 19 7.48 -4.85 -5.29
CA THR A 19 8.94 -4.99 -5.28
C THR A 19 9.40 -5.88 -6.43
N THR A 20 8.72 -7.00 -6.66
CA THR A 20 8.99 -7.89 -7.80
C THR A 20 8.85 -7.15 -9.14
N PHE A 21 7.79 -6.35 -9.32
CA PHE A 21 7.61 -5.54 -10.52
C PHE A 21 8.70 -4.46 -10.68
N PHE A 22 9.14 -3.81 -9.60
CA PHE A 22 10.22 -2.83 -9.68
C PHE A 22 11.55 -3.46 -10.09
N VAL A 23 11.86 -4.66 -9.58
CA VAL A 23 13.04 -5.43 -9.97
C VAL A 23 12.95 -5.83 -11.45
N MET A 24 11.83 -6.42 -11.87
CA MET A 24 11.63 -6.85 -13.28
C MET A 24 11.68 -5.68 -14.26
N ARG A 25 11.12 -4.52 -13.90
CA ARG A 25 11.17 -3.28 -14.71
C ARG A 25 12.52 -2.55 -14.63
N LYS A 26 13.49 -3.08 -13.87
CA LYS A 26 14.80 -2.46 -13.60
C LYS A 26 14.68 -1.04 -13.03
N LYS A 27 13.62 -0.76 -12.26
CA LYS A 27 13.34 0.55 -11.65
C LYS A 27 13.87 0.64 -10.22
N LYS A 28 15.20 0.50 -10.06
CA LYS A 28 15.85 0.51 -8.74
C LYS A 28 15.60 1.79 -7.92
N SER A 29 15.36 2.93 -8.57
CA SER A 29 15.02 4.19 -7.91
C SER A 29 13.70 4.14 -7.13
N GLN A 30 12.82 3.16 -7.40
CA GLN A 30 11.58 2.95 -6.64
C GLN A 30 11.77 2.04 -5.42
N ILE A 31 12.86 1.26 -5.39
CA ILE A 31 13.22 0.39 -4.25
C ILE A 31 14.04 1.22 -3.26
N THR A 32 13.37 2.15 -2.60
CA THR A 32 13.98 3.03 -1.60
C THR A 32 14.09 2.34 -0.24
N TRP A 33 14.88 2.90 0.68
CA TRP A 33 14.93 2.42 2.06
C TRP A 33 13.54 2.42 2.71
N LEU A 34 12.75 3.49 2.50
CA LEU A 34 11.38 3.59 3.01
C LEU A 34 10.48 2.47 2.46
N HIS A 35 10.57 2.17 1.16
CA HIS A 35 9.81 1.09 0.52
C HIS A 35 10.13 -0.26 1.16
N VAL A 36 11.42 -0.60 1.25
CA VAL A 36 11.85 -1.90 1.80
C VAL A 36 11.51 -2.02 3.28
N TYR A 37 11.75 -0.96 4.06
CA TYR A 37 11.40 -0.92 5.47
C TYR A 37 9.90 -1.14 5.69
N HIS A 38 9.06 -0.38 4.99
CA HIS A 38 7.60 -0.46 5.10
C HIS A 38 7.09 -1.86 4.71
N HIS A 39 7.40 -2.34 3.50
CA HIS A 39 6.89 -3.64 3.03
C HIS A 39 7.46 -4.85 3.79
N SER A 40 8.57 -4.70 4.52
CA SER A 40 9.08 -5.78 5.39
C SER A 40 8.33 -5.85 6.72
N LEU A 41 7.90 -4.70 7.26
CA LEU A 41 7.26 -4.62 8.57
C LEU A 41 5.74 -4.77 8.52
N THR A 42 5.07 -4.20 7.51
CA THR A 42 3.60 -4.22 7.46
C THR A 42 2.96 -5.61 7.46
N PRO A 43 3.55 -6.68 6.87
CA PRO A 43 2.97 -8.02 6.97
C PRO A 43 3.15 -8.63 8.37
N ILE A 44 4.23 -8.28 9.07
CA ILE A 44 4.49 -8.71 10.45
C ILE A 44 3.48 -8.05 11.39
N GLU A 45 3.27 -6.74 11.24
CA GLU A 45 2.26 -5.98 11.98
C GLU A 45 0.85 -6.54 11.72
N ALA A 46 0.52 -6.82 10.46
CA ALA A 46 -0.76 -7.42 10.08
C ALA A 46 -0.95 -8.81 10.70
N TRP A 47 0.10 -9.65 10.75
CA TRP A 47 0.04 -10.95 11.40
C TRP A 47 -0.26 -10.83 12.90
N ILE A 48 0.45 -9.93 13.61
CA ILE A 48 0.22 -9.67 15.03
C ILE A 48 -1.22 -9.20 15.25
N LEU A 49 -1.73 -8.30 14.41
CA LEU A 49 -3.09 -7.79 14.51
C LEU A 49 -4.13 -8.88 14.32
N VAL A 50 -3.98 -9.76 13.32
CA VAL A 50 -4.89 -10.89 13.10
C VAL A 50 -4.83 -11.88 14.27
N LYS A 51 -3.65 -12.10 14.85
CA LYS A 51 -3.44 -13.11 15.89
C LYS A 51 -3.94 -12.67 17.27
N PHE A 52 -3.77 -11.40 17.61
CA PHE A 52 -3.96 -10.90 18.98
C PHE A 52 -5.02 -9.80 19.13
N LEU A 53 -5.30 -9.04 18.06
CA LEU A 53 -6.13 -7.82 18.12
C LEU A 53 -7.20 -7.82 17.00
N ALA A 54 -7.78 -8.99 16.72
CA ALA A 54 -8.72 -9.18 15.62
C ALA A 54 -10.08 -8.48 15.90
N GLY A 55 -10.14 -7.17 15.66
CA GLY A 55 -11.37 -6.37 15.67
C GLY A 55 -11.31 -5.08 16.50
N GLY A 56 -12.44 -4.37 16.55
CA GLY A 56 -12.62 -3.14 17.32
C GLY A 56 -11.93 -1.91 16.71
N ASN A 57 -11.81 -0.83 17.49
CA ASN A 57 -11.24 0.45 17.04
C ASN A 57 -9.78 0.33 16.55
N ALA A 58 -9.07 -0.72 16.97
CA ALA A 58 -7.70 -1.00 16.54
C ALA A 58 -7.58 -1.26 15.03
N THR A 59 -8.66 -1.64 14.34
CA THR A 59 -8.66 -1.87 12.89
C THR A 59 -8.98 -0.63 12.05
N PHE A 60 -9.36 0.48 12.68
CA PHE A 60 -9.74 1.71 11.96
C PHE A 60 -8.58 2.31 11.14
N PRO A 61 -7.33 2.38 11.64
CA PRO A 61 -6.19 2.81 10.83
C PRO A 61 -5.97 1.94 9.59
N ASN A 62 -6.24 0.63 9.68
CA ASN A 62 -6.12 -0.29 8.53
C ASN A 62 -7.15 0.02 7.45
N LEU A 63 -8.37 0.41 7.83
CA LEU A 63 -9.41 0.81 6.89
C LEU A 63 -8.98 2.06 6.10
N LEU A 64 -8.44 3.07 6.79
CA LEU A 64 -7.91 4.27 6.14
C LEU A 64 -6.72 3.95 5.23
N ASN A 65 -5.80 3.09 5.69
CA ASN A 65 -4.65 2.64 4.91
C ASN A 65 -5.11 1.95 3.61
N ASN A 66 -6.13 1.09 3.68
CA ASN A 66 -6.68 0.41 2.51
C ASN A 66 -7.33 1.39 1.53
N PHE A 67 -8.04 2.41 2.03
CA PHE A 67 -8.60 3.46 1.16
C PHE A 67 -7.51 4.20 0.39
N VAL A 68 -6.41 4.57 1.06
CA VAL A 68 -5.26 5.19 0.39
C VAL A 68 -4.62 4.24 -0.61
N HIS A 69 -4.51 2.95 -0.29
CA HIS A 69 -3.98 1.95 -1.22
C HIS A 69 -4.85 1.80 -2.47
N ILE A 70 -6.18 1.90 -2.35
CA ILE A 70 -7.06 1.93 -3.53
C ILE A 70 -6.70 3.10 -4.44
N CYS A 71 -6.57 4.31 -3.89
CA CYS A 71 -6.17 5.51 -4.65
C CYS A 71 -4.76 5.36 -5.26
N MET A 72 -3.83 4.79 -4.50
CA MET A 72 -2.43 4.62 -4.92
C MET A 72 -2.30 3.58 -6.03
N TYR A 73 -2.93 2.41 -5.90
CA TYR A 73 -2.91 1.39 -6.95
C TYR A 73 -3.65 1.84 -8.21
N PHE A 74 -4.71 2.65 -8.07
CA PHE A 74 -5.35 3.30 -9.22
C PHE A 74 -4.38 4.25 -9.95
N TYR A 75 -3.59 5.03 -9.20
CA TYR A 75 -2.51 5.85 -9.77
C TYR A 75 -1.47 4.98 -10.49
N TYR A 76 -1.04 3.86 -9.89
CA TYR A 76 -0.09 2.94 -10.51
C TYR A 76 -0.64 2.33 -11.80
N MET A 77 -1.91 1.91 -11.81
CA MET A 77 -2.58 1.41 -13.01
C MET A 77 -2.56 2.45 -14.13
N MET A 78 -3.01 3.68 -13.87
CA MET A 78 -3.00 4.74 -14.89
C MET A 78 -1.58 5.08 -15.36
N SER A 79 -0.58 5.04 -14.47
CA SER A 79 0.82 5.24 -14.84
C SER A 79 1.38 4.12 -15.72
N ALA A 80 0.84 2.91 -15.61
CA ALA A 80 1.21 1.75 -16.41
C ALA A 80 0.55 1.74 -17.80
N MET A 81 -0.56 2.49 -18.00
CA MET A 81 -1.24 2.62 -19.30
C MET A 81 -0.44 3.42 -20.36
N GLY A 82 0.70 4.00 -19.97
CA GLY A 82 1.68 4.60 -20.88
C GLY A 82 1.62 6.13 -20.97
N PRO A 83 2.42 6.73 -21.88
CA PRO A 83 2.61 8.18 -21.94
C PRO A 83 1.34 8.99 -22.22
N SER A 84 0.38 8.41 -22.93
CA SER A 84 -0.92 9.04 -23.24
C SER A 84 -1.76 9.33 -21.99
N PHE A 85 -1.58 8.53 -20.93
CA PHE A 85 -2.26 8.71 -19.65
C PHE A 85 -1.50 9.62 -18.68
N ALA A 86 -0.23 9.94 -18.95
CA ALA A 86 0.60 10.76 -18.06
C ALA A 86 0.00 12.15 -17.77
N LYS A 87 -0.71 12.72 -18.75
CA LYS A 87 -1.41 14.01 -18.61
C LYS A 87 -2.51 14.01 -17.52
N TYR A 88 -3.06 12.86 -17.19
CA TYR A 88 -4.10 12.72 -16.16
C TYR A 88 -3.53 12.51 -14.74
N LEU A 89 -2.19 12.38 -14.60
CA LEU A 89 -1.51 12.06 -13.34
C LEU A 89 -1.07 13.30 -12.54
N TRP A 90 -1.69 14.45 -12.78
CA TRP A 90 -1.35 15.74 -12.15
C TRP A 90 -1.49 15.74 -10.62
N TRP A 91 -2.27 14.81 -10.07
CA TRP A 91 -2.62 14.75 -8.66
C TRP A 91 -1.68 13.91 -7.78
N LYS A 92 -0.51 13.49 -8.30
CA LYS A 92 0.51 12.72 -7.56
C LYS A 92 0.86 13.34 -6.20
N LYS A 93 0.97 14.69 -6.16
CA LYS A 93 1.31 15.44 -4.94
C LYS A 93 0.25 15.25 -3.85
N TYR A 94 -1.03 15.41 -4.19
CA TYR A 94 -2.14 15.25 -3.24
C TYR A 94 -2.25 13.82 -2.69
N MET A 95 -1.97 12.82 -3.51
CA MET A 95 -1.88 11.43 -3.04
C MET A 95 -0.78 11.26 -1.99
N THR A 96 0.38 11.89 -2.21
CA THR A 96 1.52 11.83 -1.26
C THR A 96 1.18 12.55 0.05
N GLU A 97 0.49 13.71 -0.02
CA GLU A 97 0.00 14.43 1.16
C GLU A 97 -1.00 13.60 1.97
N LEU A 98 -1.90 12.87 1.28
CA LEU A 98 -2.85 11.96 1.91
C LEU A 98 -2.14 10.79 2.63
N GLN A 99 -1.13 10.20 2.00
CA GLN A 99 -0.30 9.14 2.62
C GLN A 99 0.39 9.63 3.90
N ILE A 100 1.00 10.81 3.86
CA ILE A 100 1.68 11.40 5.02
C ILE A 100 0.69 11.70 6.14
N THR A 101 -0.47 12.27 5.83
CA THR A 101 -1.50 12.61 6.82
C THR A 101 -1.98 11.38 7.60
N ILE A 102 -2.03 10.23 6.95
CA ILE A 102 -2.48 8.97 7.57
C ILE A 102 -1.33 8.21 8.23
N ALA A 103 -0.08 8.42 7.80
CA ALA A 103 1.10 7.76 8.37
C ALA A 103 1.73 8.50 9.58
N VAL A 104 1.48 9.82 9.73
CA VAL A 104 2.11 10.69 10.74
C VAL A 104 1.23 10.96 11.97
N ARG A 105 0.19 10.15 12.20
CA ARG A 105 -0.60 10.15 13.45
C ARG A 105 -0.76 8.76 14.02
#